data_AF-A0A1G1BS55-F1
#
_entry.id   AF-A0A1G1BS55-F1
#
_cell.length_a   1.000
_cell.length_b   1.000
_cell.length_c   1.000
_cell.angle_alpha   90.00
_cell.angle_beta   90.00
_cell.angle_gamma   90.00
#
_symmetry.space_group_name_H-M   'P 1'
#
loop_
_entity.id
_entity.type
_entity.pdbx_description
1 polymer ?
#
loop_
_entity_poly.entity_id
_entity_poly.type
_entity_poly.pdbx_seq_one_letter_code
_entity_poly.pdbx_strand_id
1 'polypeptide(L)'
;MEKLVTNLIELQELEIVLEESRIVHRGKHPVAFGRLEGRVVKLRRGIPGQSLKRYDALRRSGLGAVRETNGLCRGCSLNVPLGDLRRMRRGEMEWLCPNCGRYLLISSKADSGVVGHLTA
;
A
#
# COMPACT_ATOMS: atom_id res chain seq x y z
N MET A 1 -12.68 3.21 0.66
CA MET A 1 -11.41 2.78 0.04
C MET A 1 -10.22 2.87 0.98
N GLU A 2 -10.05 3.95 1.73
CA GLU A 2 -8.93 4.13 2.67
C GLU A 2 -8.65 2.90 3.56
N LYS A 3 -9.66 2.40 4.29
CA LYS A 3 -9.54 1.23 5.17
C LYS A 3 -9.00 -0.02 4.46
N LEU A 4 -9.41 -0.24 3.20
CA LEU A 4 -8.92 -1.37 2.40
C LEU A 4 -7.42 -1.24 2.14
N VAL A 5 -6.97 -0.05 1.72
CA VAL A 5 -5.55 0.18 1.42
C VAL A 5 -4.70 0.11 2.69
N THR A 6 -5.21 0.62 3.82
CA THR A 6 -4.56 0.48 5.12
C THR A 6 -4.39 -0.99 5.51
N ASN A 7 -5.43 -1.80 5.37
CA ASN A 7 -5.35 -3.25 5.64
C ASN A 7 -4.34 -3.95 4.72
N LEU A 8 -4.23 -3.53 3.45
CA LEU A 8 -3.26 -4.09 2.51
C LEU A 8 -1.81 -3.71 2.85
N ILE A 9 -1.59 -2.51 3.38
CA ILE A 9 -0.27 -2.10 3.87
C ILE A 9 0.09 -2.90 5.13
N GLU A 10 -0.82 -3.04 6.09
CA GLU A 10 -0.57 -3.85 7.29
C GLU A 10 -0.28 -5.32 6.92
N LEU A 11 -1.07 -5.88 6.00
CA LEU A 11 -0.83 -7.23 5.48
C LEU A 11 0.58 -7.36 4.90
N GLN A 12 0.99 -6.40 4.06
CA GLN A 12 2.32 -6.39 3.46
C GLN A 12 3.45 -6.31 4.48
N GLU A 13 3.32 -5.42 5.46
CA GLU A 13 4.31 -5.26 6.53
C GLU A 13 4.47 -6.56 7.33
N LEU A 14 3.35 -7.23 7.67
CA LEU A 14 3.39 -8.52 8.36
C LEU A 14 4.00 -9.63 7.51
N GLU A 15 3.68 -9.70 6.21
CA GLU A 15 4.26 -10.68 5.29
C GLU A 15 5.77 -10.49 5.14
N ILE A 16 6.25 -9.24 5.03
CA ILE A 16 7.69 -8.92 4.98
C ILE A 16 8.37 -9.36 6.28
N VAL A 17 7.82 -8.99 7.45
CA VAL A 17 8.39 -9.38 8.74
C VAL A 17 8.45 -10.90 8.89
N LEU A 18 7.43 -11.62 8.44
CA LEU A 18 7.44 -13.09 8.46
C LEU A 18 8.53 -13.66 7.55
N GLU A 19 8.67 -13.13 6.34
CA GLU A 19 9.70 -13.53 5.38
C GLU A 19 11.12 -13.28 5.94
N GLU A 20 11.36 -12.08 6.49
CA GLU A 20 12.64 -11.72 7.13
C GLU A 20 12.94 -12.58 8.35
N SER A 21 11.94 -12.80 9.23
CA SER A 21 12.11 -13.58 10.45
C SER A 21 12.51 -15.04 10.14
N ARG A 22 12.01 -15.60 9.03
CA ARG A 22 12.40 -16.95 8.57
C ARG A 22 13.88 -17.03 8.22
N ILE A 23 14.43 -15.96 7.65
CA ILE A 23 15.85 -15.87 7.27
C ILE A 23 16.72 -15.75 8.54
N VAL A 24 16.36 -14.84 9.45
CA VAL A 24 17.21 -14.48 10.61
C VAL A 24 17.21 -15.58 11.70
N HIS A 25 16.05 -16.14 12.02
CA HIS A 25 15.92 -16.98 13.21
C HIS A 25 16.06 -18.49 12.98
N ARG A 26 16.30 -18.96 11.74
CA ARG A 26 16.32 -20.41 11.37
C ARG A 26 15.25 -21.25 12.10
N GLY A 27 14.04 -20.71 12.30
CA GLY A 27 12.94 -21.40 12.97
C GLY A 27 12.96 -21.46 14.51
N LYS A 28 13.80 -20.69 15.22
CA LYS A 28 13.97 -20.79 16.68
C LYS A 28 12.85 -20.20 17.57
N HIS A 29 11.80 -19.57 17.03
CA HIS A 29 10.75 -18.91 17.83
C HIS A 29 9.28 -19.24 17.42
N PRO A 30 8.86 -20.51 17.39
CA PRO A 30 7.58 -20.94 16.80
C PRO A 30 6.33 -20.17 17.29
N VAL A 31 6.28 -19.75 18.56
CA VAL A 31 5.12 -19.03 19.13
C VAL A 31 4.93 -17.62 18.55
N ALA A 32 6.02 -16.87 18.34
CA ALA A 32 5.94 -15.52 17.77
C ALA A 32 5.51 -15.58 16.30
N PHE A 33 6.00 -16.57 15.55
CA PHE A 33 5.62 -16.80 14.16
C PHE A 33 4.14 -17.19 14.04
N GLY A 34 3.65 -18.13 14.86
CA GLY A 34 2.24 -18.54 14.82
C GLY A 34 1.27 -17.37 15.08
N ARG A 35 1.64 -16.42 15.94
CA ARG A 35 0.83 -15.20 16.18
C ARG A 35 0.79 -14.30 14.93
N LEU A 36 1.92 -14.10 14.27
CA LEU A 36 2.01 -13.28 13.07
C LEU A 36 1.27 -13.92 11.89
N GLU A 37 1.45 -15.23 11.67
CA GLU A 37 0.72 -16.01 10.67
C GLU A 37 -0.80 -15.93 10.90
N GLY A 38 -1.25 -16.09 12.15
CA GLY A 38 -2.66 -15.94 12.51
C GLY A 38 -3.22 -14.55 12.17
N ARG A 39 -2.44 -13.48 12.37
CA ARG A 39 -2.83 -12.12 11.97
C ARG A 39 -2.93 -11.98 10.45
N VAL A 40 -1.97 -12.51 9.70
CA VAL A 40 -1.99 -12.51 8.23
C VAL A 40 -3.24 -13.22 7.70
N VAL A 41 -3.52 -14.43 8.20
CA VAL A 41 -4.73 -15.19 7.79
C VAL A 41 -6.00 -14.40 8.09
N LYS A 42 -6.10 -13.77 9.27
CA LYS A 42 -7.25 -12.96 9.66
C LYS A 42 -7.44 -11.75 8.74
N LEU A 43 -6.36 -11.03 8.43
CA LEU A 43 -6.41 -9.87 7.52
C LEU A 43 -6.81 -10.28 6.11
N ARG A 44 -6.21 -11.35 5.56
CA ARG A 44 -6.53 -11.85 4.20
C ARG A 44 -8.00 -12.24 4.08
N ARG A 45 -8.60 -12.86 5.11
CA ARG A 45 -10.05 -13.18 5.14
C ARG A 45 -10.96 -11.94 5.15
N GLY A 46 -10.48 -10.82 5.70
CA GLY A 46 -11.22 -9.56 5.76
C GLY A 46 -11.09 -8.68 4.51
N ILE A 47 -10.23 -9.04 3.56
CA ILE A 47 -9.99 -8.29 2.33
C ILE A 47 -10.86 -8.87 1.19
N PRO A 48 -11.57 -8.04 0.40
CA PRO A 48 -12.33 -8.51 -0.76
C PRO A 48 -11.45 -9.28 -1.76
N GLY A 49 -11.96 -10.42 -2.27
CA GLY A 49 -11.18 -11.34 -3.10
C GLY A 49 -10.58 -10.73 -4.36
N GLN A 50 -11.30 -9.81 -5.04
CA GLN A 50 -10.77 -9.10 -6.21
C GLN A 50 -9.55 -8.24 -5.86
N SER A 51 -9.63 -7.52 -4.74
CA SER A 51 -8.56 -6.66 -4.26
C SER A 51 -7.35 -7.46 -3.82
N LEU A 52 -7.58 -8.57 -3.10
CA LEU A 52 -6.53 -9.50 -2.68
C LEU A 52 -5.82 -10.12 -3.88
N LYS A 53 -6.56 -10.54 -4.92
CA LYS A 53 -5.99 -11.11 -6.15
C LYS A 53 -5.06 -10.10 -6.87
N ARG A 54 -5.48 -8.83 -6.98
CA ARG A 54 -4.63 -7.77 -7.56
C ARG A 54 -3.39 -7.53 -6.71
N TYR A 55 -3.57 -7.43 -5.39
CA TYR A 55 -2.47 -7.26 -4.45
C TYR A 55 -1.44 -8.38 -4.57
N ASP A 56 -1.88 -9.65 -4.57
CA ASP A 56 -1.02 -10.82 -4.70
C ASP A 56 -0.26 -10.82 -6.03
N ALA A 57 -0.90 -10.40 -7.12
CA ALA A 57 -0.23 -10.29 -8.41
C ALA A 57 0.92 -9.26 -8.38
N LEU A 58 0.70 -8.10 -7.77
CA LEU A 58 1.73 -7.08 -7.61
C LEU A 58 2.84 -7.54 -6.66
N ARG A 59 2.49 -8.25 -5.57
CA ARG A 59 3.45 -8.75 -4.58
C ARG A 59 4.52 -9.67 -5.16
N ARG A 60 4.20 -10.41 -6.23
CA ARG A 60 5.18 -11.24 -6.95
C ARG A 60 6.35 -10.44 -7.54
N SER A 61 6.16 -9.15 -7.78
CA SER A 61 7.15 -8.23 -8.36
C SER A 61 7.72 -7.22 -7.36
N GLY A 62 7.37 -7.33 -6.07
CA GLY A 62 7.80 -6.39 -5.02
C GLY A 62 6.64 -5.91 -4.17
N LEU A 63 6.54 -4.60 -3.90
CA LEU A 63 5.45 -4.04 -3.07
C LEU A 63 4.12 -4.05 -3.83
N GLY A 64 3.02 -4.42 -3.15
CA GLY A 64 1.66 -4.39 -3.70
C GLY A 64 0.85 -3.17 -3.26
N ALA A 65 1.16 -2.62 -2.08
CA ALA A 65 0.56 -1.40 -1.54
C ALA A 65 1.64 -0.45 -1.02
N VAL A 66 1.47 0.84 -1.26
CA VAL A 66 2.44 1.88 -0.89
C VAL A 66 1.72 3.14 -0.44
N ARG A 67 2.45 4.02 0.23
CA ARG A 67 1.97 5.37 0.59
C ARG A 67 2.35 6.35 -0.51
N GLU A 68 1.55 7.39 -0.64
CA GLU A 68 1.90 8.61 -1.36
C GLU A 68 2.62 9.57 -0.39
N THR A 69 3.57 10.36 -0.88
CA THR A 69 4.23 11.41 -0.10
C THR A 69 4.52 12.63 -0.98
N ASN A 70 3.89 13.77 -0.69
CA ASN A 70 4.01 15.02 -1.45
C ASN A 70 3.75 14.86 -2.96
N GLY A 71 2.69 14.15 -3.32
CA GLY A 71 2.32 13.79 -4.70
C GLY A 71 3.07 12.57 -5.24
N LEU A 72 4.12 12.07 -4.59
CA LEU A 72 4.94 10.98 -5.13
C LEU A 72 4.46 9.61 -4.68
N CYS A 73 4.32 8.68 -5.64
CA CYS A 73 4.11 7.27 -5.33
C CYS A 73 5.41 6.65 -4.82
N ARG A 74 5.43 6.13 -3.58
CA ARG A 74 6.63 5.48 -3.02
C ARG A 74 6.97 4.11 -3.63
N GLY A 75 6.15 3.64 -4.59
CA GLY A 75 6.41 2.40 -5.34
C GLY A 75 7.14 2.60 -6.66
N CYS A 76 6.74 3.59 -7.46
CA CYS A 76 7.38 3.88 -8.76
C CYS A 76 8.11 5.23 -8.82
N SER A 77 8.04 6.03 -7.75
CA SER A 77 8.68 7.35 -7.64
C SER A 77 8.18 8.39 -8.65
N LEU A 78 7.07 8.13 -9.35
CA LEU A 78 6.42 9.10 -10.23
C LEU A 78 5.37 9.93 -9.47
N ASN A 79 5.16 11.15 -9.96
CA ASN A 79 4.11 12.03 -9.49
C ASN A 79 2.73 11.44 -9.81
N VAL A 80 1.85 11.48 -8.82
CA VAL A 80 0.43 11.20 -8.94
C VAL A 80 -0.26 12.55 -9.15
N PRO A 81 -0.98 12.75 -10.27
CA PRO A 81 -1.63 14.02 -10.56
C PRO A 81 -2.54 14.48 -9.41
N LEU A 82 -2.49 15.77 -9.06
CA LEU A 82 -3.31 16.33 -7.98
C LEU A 82 -4.81 16.12 -8.24
N GLY A 83 -5.23 16.22 -9.52
CA GLY A 83 -6.60 15.92 -9.93
C GLY A 83 -7.03 14.50 -9.54
N ASP A 84 -6.17 13.51 -9.80
CA ASP A 84 -6.43 12.12 -9.43
C ASP A 84 -6.46 11.94 -7.91
N LEU A 85 -5.52 12.53 -7.17
CA LEU A 85 -5.53 12.49 -5.69
C LEU A 85 -6.84 13.08 -5.12
N ARG A 86 -7.32 14.19 -5.68
CA ARG A 86 -8.60 14.80 -5.27
C ARG A 86 -9.79 13.89 -5.59
N ARG A 87 -9.84 13.30 -6.79
CA ARG A 87 -10.89 12.34 -7.19
C ARG A 87 -10.90 11.10 -6.31
N MET A 88 -9.73 10.56 -5.97
CA MET A 88 -9.59 9.42 -5.06
C MET A 88 -10.13 9.76 -3.66
N ARG A 89 -9.80 10.93 -3.10
CA ARG A 89 -10.35 11.39 -1.81
C ARG A 89 -11.87 11.54 -1.83
N ARG A 90 -12.44 12.00 -2.93
CA ARG A 90 -13.90 12.12 -3.12
C ARG A 90 -14.59 10.78 -3.40
N GLY A 91 -13.84 9.68 -3.55
CA GLY A 91 -14.39 8.37 -3.88
C GLY A 91 -14.81 8.22 -5.34
N GLU A 92 -14.43 9.15 -6.21
CA GLU A 92 -14.69 9.12 -7.65
C GLU A 92 -13.68 8.26 -8.42
N MET A 93 -12.62 7.81 -7.74
CA MET A 93 -11.53 7.04 -8.30
C MET A 93 -11.00 6.04 -7.25
N GLU A 94 -10.62 4.84 -7.71
CA GLU A 94 -9.97 3.87 -6.84
C GLU A 94 -8.61 4.37 -6.37
N TRP A 95 -8.21 3.98 -5.17
CA TRP A 95 -6.92 4.34 -4.56
C TRP A 95 -5.79 3.48 -5.15
N LEU A 96 -5.54 3.67 -6.45
CA LEU A 96 -4.52 2.98 -7.24
C LEU A 96 -3.61 4.03 -7.88
N CYS A 97 -2.30 3.82 -7.85
CA CYS A 97 -1.38 4.68 -8.60
C CYS A 97 -1.67 4.55 -10.11
N PRO A 98 -1.93 5.65 -10.84
CA PRO A 98 -2.22 5.59 -12.28
C PRO A 98 -1.02 5.12 -13.10
N ASN A 99 0.20 5.28 -12.57
CA ASN A 99 1.44 4.96 -13.27
C ASN A 99 1.86 3.49 -13.13
N CYS A 100 1.65 2.89 -11.95
CA CYS A 100 2.14 1.52 -11.68
C CYS A 100 1.07 0.55 -11.16
N GLY A 101 -0.16 1.01 -10.96
CA GLY A 101 -1.29 0.17 -10.57
C GLY A 101 -1.27 -0.36 -9.13
N ARG A 102 -0.28 0.01 -8.30
CA ARG A 102 -0.22 -0.34 -6.87
C ARG A 102 -1.29 0.37 -6.07
N TYR A 103 -1.75 -0.27 -4.99
CA TYR A 103 -2.62 0.40 -4.02
C TYR A 103 -1.88 1.58 -3.38
N LEU A 104 -2.55 2.72 -3.33
CA LEU A 104 -1.95 3.99 -2.95
C LEU A 104 -2.67 4.58 -1.73
N LEU A 105 -2.01 4.57 -0.58
CA LEU A 105 -2.51 5.27 0.60
C LEU A 105 -2.18 6.75 0.48
N ILE A 106 -3.21 7.57 0.38
CA ILE A 106 -3.07 9.00 0.15
C ILE A 106 -2.85 9.70 1.49
N SER A 107 -1.85 10.58 1.57
CA SER A 107 -1.59 11.35 2.78
C SER A 107 -2.76 12.29 3.09
N SER A 108 -3.27 12.33 4.31
CA SER A 108 -4.43 13.17 4.68
C SER A 108 -4.12 14.66 4.77
N LYS A 109 -2.86 15.09 4.61
CA LYS A 109 -2.51 16.51 4.69
C LYS A 109 -3.06 17.26 3.48
N ALA A 110 -3.92 18.23 3.77
CA ALA A 110 -4.54 19.14 2.83
C ALA A 110 -3.48 19.79 1.95
N ASP A 111 -3.55 19.48 0.66
CA ASP A 111 -3.23 20.32 -0.49
C ASP A 111 -2.25 21.49 -0.25
N SER A 112 -0.96 21.19 -0.11
CA SER A 112 0.12 22.17 -0.28
C SER A 112 0.85 21.88 -1.58
N GLY A 113 0.20 22.25 -2.69
CA GLY A 113 0.71 22.10 -4.05
C GLY A 113 0.33 23.29 -4.94
N VAL A 114 0.51 24.52 -4.45
CA VAL A 114 0.58 25.70 -5.32
C VAL A 114 1.92 25.64 -6.03
N VAL A 115 1.95 25.10 -7.24
CA VAL A 115 3.12 25.25 -8.12
C VAL A 115 2.98 26.60 -8.80
N GLY A 116 3.74 27.58 -8.30
CA GLY A 116 3.84 28.90 -8.88
C GLY A 116 4.22 28.80 -10.36
N HIS A 117 3.47 29.51 -11.20
CA HIS A 117 3.93 29.89 -12.52
C HIS A 117 5.25 30.66 -12.37
N LEU A 118 6.36 30.11 -12.87
CA LEU A 118 7.48 30.94 -13.31
C LEU A 118 7.23 31.29 -14.77
N THR A 119 6.62 32.44 -14.99
CA THR A 119 6.80 33.22 -16.21
C THR A 119 8.19 33.85 -16.15
N ALA A 120 9.02 33.53 -17.14
CA ALA A 120 10.18 34.31 -17.54
C ALA A 120 9.90 34.87 -18.93
#